data_AF-A0A5C3NSF4-F1
#
_entry.id   AF-A0A5C3NSF4-F1
#
_cell.length_a   1.000
_cell.length_b   1.000
_cell.length_c   1.000
_cell.angle_alpha   90.00
_cell.angle_beta   90.00
_cell.angle_gamma   90.00
#
_symmetry.space_group_name_H-M   'P 1'
#
loop_
_entity.id
_entity.type
_entity.pdbx_description
1 polymer ?
#
loop_
_entity_poly.entity_id
_entity_poly.type
_entity_poly.pdbx_seq_one_letter_code
_entity_poly.pdbx_strand_id
1 'polypeptide(L)'
;DPLEEYLASPVLPSINDPIAYWRALSDDGRNEFARMALDILSAPAASVDVERAFSWGGLTVSKLRHNLSDESTRAATVLGAWAKVPGLLPEADIVSMFEQKAKRAKTGGLGTDASSSNGASSGQVSDPITLE
;
A
#
# COMPACT_ATOMS: atom_id res chain seq x y z
N ASP A 1 13.13 -28.56 30.61
CA ASP A 1 12.72 -27.15 30.43
C ASP A 1 13.03 -26.78 28.99
N PRO A 2 12.04 -26.37 28.17
CA PRO A 2 12.25 -26.05 26.76
C PRO A 2 13.35 -25.00 26.52
N LEU A 3 13.52 -24.04 27.44
CA LEU A 3 14.55 -23.02 27.31
C LEU A 3 15.96 -23.61 27.48
N GLU A 4 16.17 -24.41 28.53
CA GLU A 4 17.45 -25.10 28.78
C GLU A 4 17.82 -26.06 27.63
N GLU A 5 16.84 -26.77 27.08
CA GLU A 5 17.06 -27.64 25.91
C GLU A 5 17.49 -26.84 24.68
N TYR A 6 16.87 -25.69 24.43
CA TYR A 6 17.27 -24.79 23.35
C TYR A 6 18.69 -24.24 23.56
N LEU A 7 19.02 -23.80 24.78
CA LEU A 7 20.35 -23.28 25.11
C LEU A 7 21.45 -24.34 25.05
N ALA A 8 21.12 -25.60 25.33
CA ALA A 8 22.02 -26.74 25.20
C ALA A 8 22.14 -27.26 23.75
N SER A 9 21.25 -26.83 22.85
CA SER A 9 21.28 -27.26 21.45
C SER A 9 22.51 -26.70 20.71
N PRO A 10 23.13 -27.50 19.82
CA PRO A 10 24.29 -27.03 19.07
C PRO A 10 23.90 -25.90 18.12
N VAL A 11 24.79 -24.93 17.97
CA VAL A 11 24.64 -23.89 16.94
C VAL A 11 24.60 -24.56 15.57
N LEU A 12 23.68 -24.12 14.72
CA LEU A 12 23.46 -24.65 13.37
C LEU A 12 24.06 -23.69 12.32
N PRO A 13 25.37 -23.78 12.02
CA PRO A 13 26.05 -22.86 11.11
C PRO A 13 25.64 -23.00 9.64
N SER A 14 24.92 -24.07 9.29
CA SER A 14 24.44 -24.33 7.93
C SER A 14 23.17 -23.55 7.58
N ILE A 15 22.53 -22.88 8.54
CA ILE A 15 21.31 -22.10 8.31
C ILE A 15 21.69 -20.71 7.79
N ASN A 16 21.55 -20.52 6.48
CA ASN A 16 21.82 -19.23 5.83
C ASN A 16 20.64 -18.25 5.91
N ASP A 17 19.42 -18.77 6.11
CA ASP A 17 18.20 -17.97 6.27
C ASP A 17 17.51 -18.35 7.59
N PRO A 18 17.79 -17.62 8.69
CA PRO A 18 17.21 -17.92 9.99
C PRO A 18 15.70 -17.65 10.02
N ILE A 19 15.19 -16.68 9.26
CA ILE A 19 13.76 -16.37 9.22
C ILE A 19 12.99 -17.54 8.58
N ALA A 20 13.47 -18.07 7.45
CA ALA A 20 12.85 -19.22 6.80
C ALA A 20 12.88 -20.47 7.71
N TYR A 21 13.99 -20.69 8.42
CA TYR A 21 14.12 -21.81 9.36
C TYR A 21 13.08 -21.74 10.49
N TRP A 22 12.99 -20.59 11.18
CA TRP A 22 12.05 -20.42 12.29
C TRP A 22 10.59 -20.41 11.82
N ARG A 23 10.32 -19.94 10.60
CA ARG A 23 8.99 -20.01 9.98
C ARG A 23 8.54 -21.45 9.76
N ALA A 24 9.39 -22.30 9.20
CA ALA A 24 9.08 -23.72 9.04
C ALA A 24 8.80 -24.42 10.38
N LEU A 25 9.56 -24.07 11.43
CA LEU A 25 9.35 -24.59 12.78
C LEU A 25 8.03 -24.11 13.41
N SER A 26 7.62 -22.88 13.11
CA SER A 26 6.31 -22.34 13.51
C SER A 26 5.16 -23.04 12.78
N ASP A 27 5.28 -23.27 11.48
CA ASP A 27 4.24 -23.89 10.65
C ASP A 27 4.00 -25.35 11.08
N ASP A 28 5.05 -26.06 11.47
CA ASP A 28 4.94 -27.41 12.01
C ASP A 28 4.38 -27.46 13.45
N GLY A 29 4.23 -26.31 14.12
CA GLY A 29 3.78 -26.23 15.52
C GLY A 29 4.74 -26.88 16.52
N ARG A 30 5.97 -27.17 16.11
CA ARG A 30 6.94 -27.98 16.87
C ARG A 30 7.77 -27.17 17.87
N ASN A 31 7.65 -25.85 17.89
CA ASN A 31 8.52 -25.01 18.71
C ASN A 31 7.80 -23.76 19.25
N GLU A 32 7.76 -23.65 20.58
CA GLU A 32 7.12 -22.57 21.33
C GLU A 32 7.84 -21.23 21.17
N PHE A 33 9.14 -21.26 20.88
CA PHE A 33 9.99 -20.09 20.67
C PHE A 33 9.96 -19.56 19.24
N ALA A 34 9.38 -20.29 18.29
CA ALA A 34 9.42 -19.89 16.88
C ALA A 34 8.81 -18.51 16.64
N ARG A 35 7.72 -18.17 17.32
CA ARG A 35 7.10 -16.84 17.24
C ARG A 35 8.02 -15.75 17.79
N MET A 36 8.58 -15.96 18.99
CA MET A 36 9.52 -15.01 19.61
C MET A 36 10.78 -14.81 18.76
N ALA A 37 11.33 -15.88 18.20
CA ALA A 37 12.49 -15.82 17.33
C ALA A 37 12.19 -15.02 16.06
N LEU A 38 11.02 -15.22 15.45
CA LEU A 38 10.58 -14.44 14.29
C LEU A 38 10.38 -12.95 14.61
N ASP A 39 9.81 -12.62 15.77
CA ASP A 39 9.63 -11.23 16.20
C ASP A 39 10.98 -10.52 16.37
N ILE A 40 11.97 -11.19 16.97
CA ILE A 40 13.32 -10.65 17.16
C ILE A 40 14.06 -10.51 15.82
N LEU A 41 13.99 -11.53 14.96
CA LEU A 41 14.76 -11.59 13.70
C LEU A 41 14.17 -10.71 12.60
N SER A 42 12.87 -10.46 12.62
CA SER A 42 12.20 -9.59 11.64
C SER A 42 12.31 -8.10 11.98
N ALA A 43 12.73 -7.76 13.21
CA ALA A 43 12.97 -6.39 13.60
C ALA A 43 14.15 -5.82 12.77
N PRO A 44 13.97 -4.67 12.10
CA PRO A 44 15.06 -4.05 11.36
C PRO A 44 16.18 -3.63 12.32
N ALA A 45 17.43 -3.86 11.92
CA ALA A 45 18.59 -3.53 12.75
C ALA A 45 18.78 -2.01 12.96
N ALA A 46 18.18 -1.18 12.11
CA ALA A 46 18.25 0.27 12.18
C ALA A 46 16.98 0.94 11.63
N SER A 47 16.75 2.20 12.01
CA SER A 47 15.65 3.05 11.51
C SER A 47 15.83 3.53 10.06
N VAL A 48 16.93 3.17 9.39
CA VAL A 48 17.30 3.70 8.07
C VAL A 48 16.22 3.45 7.02
N ASP A 49 15.58 2.29 7.02
CA ASP A 49 14.52 1.99 6.04
C ASP A 49 13.28 2.85 6.25
N VAL A 50 12.94 3.13 7.51
CA VAL A 50 11.83 4.02 7.89
C VAL A 50 12.17 5.46 7.51
N GLU A 51 13.37 5.94 7.83
CA GLU A 51 13.84 7.28 7.44
C GLU A 51 13.86 7.46 5.93
N ARG A 52 14.29 6.43 5.18
CA ARG A 52 14.26 6.44 3.71
C ARG A 52 12.82 6.51 3.20
N ALA A 53 11.88 5.77 3.80
CA ALA A 53 10.47 5.87 3.44
C ALA A 53 9.91 7.28 3.68
N PHE A 54 10.24 7.91 4.82
CA PHE A 54 9.83 9.28 5.13
C PHE A 54 10.50 10.33 4.24
N SER A 55 11.77 10.19 3.90
CA SER A 55 12.49 11.09 2.99
C SER A 55 11.84 11.09 1.60
N TRP A 56 11.45 9.91 1.11
CA TRP A 56 10.71 9.76 -0.14
C TRP A 56 9.30 10.34 -0.06
N GLY A 57 8.57 10.01 1.03
CA GLY A 57 7.26 10.60 1.31
C GLY A 57 7.31 12.12 1.37
N GLY A 58 8.42 12.69 1.87
CA GLY A 58 8.69 14.12 1.89
C GLY A 58 8.61 14.79 0.52
N LEU A 59 8.91 14.09 -0.58
CA LEU A 59 8.75 14.62 -1.94
C LEU A 59 7.27 14.75 -2.33
N THR A 60 6.47 13.71 -2.04
CA THR A 60 5.01 13.69 -2.21
C THR A 60 4.35 14.76 -1.34
N VAL A 61 4.81 14.86 -0.10
CA VAL A 61 4.31 15.80 0.90
C VAL A 61 4.75 17.23 0.59
N SER A 62 5.94 17.51 0.07
CA SER A 62 6.44 18.89 -0.07
C SER A 62 6.02 19.56 -1.39
N LYS A 63 6.04 18.83 -2.51
CA LYS A 63 5.86 19.42 -3.85
C LYS A 63 4.42 19.42 -4.37
N LEU A 64 3.53 18.60 -3.80
CA LEU A 64 2.16 18.38 -4.30
C LEU A 64 1.06 18.87 -3.33
N ARG A 65 1.42 19.64 -2.28
CA ARG A 65 0.50 20.08 -1.20
C ARG A 65 -0.73 20.85 -1.65
N HIS A 66 -0.72 21.42 -2.84
CA HIS A 66 -1.84 22.25 -3.25
C HIS A 66 -3.12 21.42 -3.54
N ASN A 67 -3.03 20.08 -3.60
CA ASN A 67 -4.15 19.22 -4.04
C ASN A 67 -4.26 17.82 -3.39
N LEU A 68 -3.44 17.44 -2.42
CA LEU A 68 -3.53 16.12 -1.76
C LEU A 68 -3.94 16.24 -0.30
N SER A 69 -4.91 15.42 0.11
CA SER A 69 -5.28 15.24 1.52
C SER A 69 -4.23 14.42 2.28
N ASP A 70 -4.26 14.50 3.61
CA ASP A 70 -3.41 13.67 4.49
C ASP A 70 -3.58 12.18 4.20
N GLU A 71 -4.81 11.73 3.96
CA GLU A 71 -5.12 10.35 3.62
C GLU A 71 -4.47 9.92 2.29
N SER A 72 -4.57 10.76 1.26
CA SER A 72 -3.95 10.49 -0.04
C SER A 72 -2.42 10.45 0.06
N THR A 73 -1.86 11.32 0.89
CA THR A 73 -0.42 11.42 1.14
C THR A 73 0.12 10.18 1.86
N ARG A 74 -0.60 9.70 2.88
CA ARG A 74 -0.30 8.46 3.59
C ARG A 74 -0.41 7.25 2.64
N ALA A 75 -1.50 7.14 1.90
CA ALA A 75 -1.70 6.05 0.94
C ALA A 75 -0.59 6.00 -0.12
N ALA A 76 -0.22 7.14 -0.69
CA ALA A 76 0.87 7.22 -1.67
C ALA A 76 2.23 6.81 -1.08
N THR A 77 2.51 7.17 0.18
CA THR A 77 3.75 6.80 0.86
C THR A 77 3.83 5.30 1.11
N VAL A 78 2.74 4.69 1.60
CA VAL A 78 2.65 3.24 1.83
C VAL A 78 2.74 2.48 0.51
N LEU A 79 2.00 2.90 -0.52
CA LEU A 79 2.04 2.29 -1.85
C LEU A 79 3.45 2.35 -2.45
N GLY A 80 4.14 3.48 -2.30
CA GLY A 80 5.52 3.65 -2.76
C GLY A 80 6.53 2.77 -2.01
N ALA A 81 6.28 2.45 -0.74
CA ALA A 81 7.08 1.48 0.02
C ALA A 81 6.82 0.06 -0.49
N TRP A 82 5.56 -0.32 -0.72
CA TRP A 82 5.18 -1.65 -1.22
C TRP A 82 5.66 -1.94 -2.63
N ALA A 83 5.69 -0.92 -3.50
CA ALA A 83 6.21 -1.05 -4.87
C ALA A 83 7.70 -1.44 -4.95
N LYS A 84 8.44 -1.38 -3.84
CA LYS A 84 9.84 -1.84 -3.78
C LYS A 84 9.97 -3.33 -3.47
N VAL A 85 8.89 -3.98 -3.04
CA VAL A 85 8.87 -5.39 -2.68
C VAL A 85 8.35 -6.17 -3.90
N PRO A 86 9.19 -6.95 -4.59
CA PRO A 86 8.78 -7.69 -5.78
C PRO A 86 7.62 -8.64 -5.47
N GLY A 87 6.59 -8.61 -6.32
CA GLY A 87 5.42 -9.50 -6.19
C GLY A 87 4.43 -9.10 -5.09
N LEU A 88 4.65 -8.01 -4.35
CA LEU A 88 3.70 -7.52 -3.34
C LEU A 88 2.52 -6.77 -3.97
N LEU A 89 2.75 -6.11 -5.11
CA LEU A 89 1.72 -5.39 -5.86
C LEU A 89 1.42 -6.10 -7.19
N PRO A 90 0.15 -6.15 -7.62
CA PRO A 90 -0.21 -6.61 -8.96
C PRO A 90 0.10 -5.51 -9.99
N GLU A 91 1.39 -5.29 -10.26
CA GLU A 91 1.88 -4.19 -11.11
C GLU A 91 1.25 -4.19 -12.51
N ALA A 92 1.10 -5.37 -13.11
CA ALA A 92 0.49 -5.52 -14.43
C ALA A 92 -0.96 -5.02 -14.47
N ASP A 93 -1.75 -5.34 -13.43
CA ASP A 93 -3.14 -4.90 -13.33
C ASP A 93 -3.21 -3.39 -13.11
N ILE A 94 -2.34 -2.85 -12.26
CA ILE A 94 -2.25 -1.41 -11.98
C ILE A 94 -1.93 -0.64 -13.27
N VAL A 95 -0.91 -1.07 -14.03
CA VAL A 95 -0.54 -0.45 -15.31
C VAL A 95 -1.69 -0.52 -16.30
N SER A 96 -2.33 -1.68 -16.45
CA SER A 96 -3.49 -1.86 -17.34
C SER A 96 -4.64 -0.93 -16.97
N MET A 97 -4.93 -0.76 -15.68
CA MET A 97 -5.97 0.18 -15.22
C MET A 97 -5.65 1.63 -15.61
N PHE A 98 -4.40 2.07 -15.44
CA PHE A 98 -3.99 3.42 -15.83
C PHE A 98 -4.04 3.65 -17.34
N GLU A 99 -3.63 2.67 -18.15
CA GLU A 99 -3.74 2.74 -19.60
C GLU A 99 -5.19 2.81 -20.06
N GLN A 100 -6.08 1.99 -19.49
CA GLN A 100 -7.50 2.00 -19.80
C GLN A 100 -8.15 3.35 -19.45
N LYS A 101 -7.79 3.93 -18.30
CA LYS A 101 -8.26 5.25 -17.88
C LYS A 101 -7.79 6.35 -18.84
N ALA A 102 -6.52 6.31 -19.26
CA ALA A 102 -5.99 7.23 -20.25
C ALA A 102 -6.70 7.13 -21.61
N LYS A 103 -7.01 5.89 -22.06
CA LYS A 103 -7.78 5.63 -23.27
C LYS A 103 -9.21 6.22 -23.17
N ARG A 104 -9.91 6.00 -22.06
CA ARG A 104 -11.26 6.56 -21.83
C ARG A 104 -11.27 8.09 -21.81
N ALA A 105 -10.28 8.71 -21.17
CA ALA A 105 -10.14 10.17 -21.17
C ALA A 105 -9.94 10.72 -22.59
N LYS A 106 -9.22 9.98 -23.45
CA LYS A 106 -9.02 10.35 -24.86
C LYS A 106 -10.30 10.21 -25.70
N THR A 107 -11.12 9.20 -25.43
CA THR A 107 -12.40 8.99 -26.13
C THR A 107 -13.50 9.97 -25.66
N GLY A 108 -13.53 10.32 -24.37
CA GLY A 108 -14.51 11.27 -23.82
C GLY A 108 -14.28 12.74 -24.19
N GLY A 109 -13.10 13.09 -24.74
CA GLY A 109 -12.80 14.43 -25.25
C GLY A 109 -13.14 14.65 -26.73
N LEU A 110 -13.63 13.62 -27.43
CA LEU A 110 -13.92 13.66 -28.86
C LEU A 110 -15.43 13.47 -29.12
N GLY A 111 -16.25 14.42 -28.64
CA GLY A 111 -17.66 14.45 -29.02
C GLY A 111 -18.56 15.25 -28.10
N THR A 112 -18.62 16.57 -28.30
CA THR A 112 -19.87 17.36 -28.32
C THR A 112 -19.55 18.77 -28.82
N ASP A 113 -19.53 18.96 -30.14
CA ASP A 113 -19.70 20.26 -30.79
C ASP A 113 -20.65 20.05 -31.98
N ALA A 114 -21.95 20.25 -31.74
CA ALA A 114 -22.95 20.55 -32.76
C ALA A 114 -24.20 21.16 -32.09
N SER A 115 -24.32 22.48 -32.25
CA SER A 115 -25.44 23.34 -31.84
C SER A 115 -26.79 22.93 -32.44
N SER A 116 -27.91 23.12 -31.71
CA SER A 116 -28.95 24.08 -32.10
C SER A 116 -30.10 24.26 -31.07
N SER A 117 -30.21 25.48 -30.56
CA SER A 117 -31.39 26.35 -30.42
C SER A 117 -32.74 25.91 -29.79
N ASN A 118 -33.09 26.71 -28.76
CA ASN A 118 -34.37 27.37 -28.46
C ASN A 118 -35.48 26.63 -27.68
N GLY A 119 -35.92 27.31 -26.61
CA GLY A 119 -37.22 27.09 -25.96
C GLY A 119 -37.30 27.67 -24.55
N ALA A 120 -37.52 28.98 -24.42
CA ALA A 120 -37.92 29.59 -23.17
C ALA A 120 -39.30 29.07 -22.73
N SER A 121 -39.43 28.59 -21.49
CA SER A 121 -40.71 28.48 -20.81
C SER A 121 -40.51 28.53 -19.30
N SER A 122 -41.13 29.54 -18.69
CA SER A 122 -41.36 29.76 -17.26
C SER A 122 -42.05 28.58 -16.57
N GLY A 123 -41.72 28.32 -15.30
CA GLY A 123 -42.44 27.36 -14.46
C GLY A 123 -41.94 27.29 -13.00
N GLN A 124 -42.48 28.17 -12.16
CA GLN A 124 -42.69 28.16 -10.70
C GLN A 124 -41.97 27.15 -9.74
N VAL A 125 -41.29 27.75 -8.74
CA VAL A 125 -41.42 27.59 -7.25
C VAL A 125 -41.83 26.24 -6.65
N SER A 126 -40.97 25.65 -5.79
CA SER A 126 -41.21 25.39 -4.33
C SER A 126 -40.13 24.47 -3.71
N ASP A 127 -39.25 25.05 -2.89
CA ASP A 127 -38.68 24.68 -1.57
C ASP A 127 -38.42 23.23 -1.07
N PRO A 128 -37.50 23.06 -0.08
CA PRO A 128 -36.73 21.83 0.16
C PRO A 128 -37.31 20.92 1.26
N ILE A 129 -36.95 19.63 1.24
CA ILE A 129 -37.30 18.68 2.31
C ILE A 129 -36.03 18.19 3.03
N THR A 130 -36.15 18.23 4.35
CA THR A 130 -35.19 18.08 5.45
C THR A 130 -34.67 16.66 5.67
N LEU A 131 -33.52 16.61 6.34
CA LEU A 131 -32.89 15.50 7.06
C LEU A 131 -33.85 14.66 7.93
N GLU A 132 -33.65 13.35 7.91
CA GLU A 132 -33.49 12.52 9.12
C GLU A 132 -32.20 11.69 8.98
#